data_AF-V9HVC1-F1
#
_entry.id   AF-V9HVC1-F1
#
_cell.length_a   1.000
_cell.length_b   1.000
_cell.length_c   1.000
_cell.angle_alpha   90.00
_cell.angle_beta   90.00
_cell.angle_gamma   90.00
#
_symmetry.space_group_name_H-M   'P 1'
#
loop_
_entity.id
_entity.type
_entity.pdbx_description
1 polymer ?
#
loop_
_entity_poly.entity_id
_entity_poly.type
_entity_poly.pdbx_seq_one_letter_code
_entity_poly.pdbx_strand_id
1 'polypeptide(L)' 'MNKELIKKAVQDKIYSLYSDIDKNKYLAWKNPHLKEKLENQNEKIELQIQKYEQLLNDAVKEFEENE' A
#
# COMPACT_ATOMS: atom_id res chain seq x y z
N MET A 1 21.31 4.90 -11.49
CA MET A 1 20.85 4.26 -10.25
C MET A 1 19.35 3.99 -10.39
N ASN A 2 19.00 2.71 -10.53
CA ASN A 2 17.88 2.09 -9.81
C ASN A 2 16.43 2.42 -10.15
N LYS A 3 16.11 2.62 -11.42
CA LYS A 3 14.73 2.56 -11.90
C LYS A 3 13.98 1.28 -11.42
N GLU A 4 14.61 0.11 -11.52
CA GLU A 4 14.08 -1.14 -10.93
C GLU A 4 14.05 -1.15 -9.40
N LEU A 5 15.01 -0.49 -8.76
CA LEU A 5 15.10 -0.47 -7.30
C LEU A 5 14.12 0.54 -6.69
N ILE A 6 13.71 1.58 -7.42
CA ILE A 6 12.56 2.45 -7.11
C ILE A 6 11.26 1.66 -7.25
N LYS A 7 11.10 0.91 -8.35
CA LYS A 7 9.93 0.01 -8.55
C LYS A 7 9.79 -0.96 -7.38
N LYS A 8 10.90 -1.60 -7.00
CA LYS A 8 10.96 -2.51 -5.86
C LYS A 8 10.63 -1.82 -4.54
N ALA A 9 11.19 -0.63 -4.28
CA ALA A 9 10.90 0.12 -3.06
C ALA A 9 9.42 0.53 -2.94
N VAL A 10 8.78 0.89 -4.06
CA VAL A 10 7.34 1.20 -4.11
C VAL A 10 6.52 -0.06 -3.85
N GLN A 11 6.88 -1.19 -4.47
CA GLN A 11 6.23 -2.48 -4.22
C GLN A 11 6.36 -2.93 -2.76
N ASP A 12 7.57 -2.86 -2.19
CA ASP A 12 7.82 -3.17 -0.78
C ASP A 12 6.99 -2.28 0.14
N LYS A 13 6.81 -1.01 -0.21
CA LYS A 13 5.94 -0.09 0.54
C LYS A 13 4.47 -0.50 0.47
N ILE A 14 3.96 -0.87 -0.71
CA ILE A 14 2.60 -1.38 -0.88
C ILE A 14 2.38 -2.64 -0.02
N TYR A 15 3.31 -3.59 -0.06
CA TYR A 15 3.23 -4.82 0.74
C TYR A 15 3.23 -4.53 2.25
N SER A 16 4.06 -3.60 2.71
CA SER A 16 4.05 -3.16 4.11
C SER A 16 2.70 -2.58 4.52
N LEU A 17 2.05 -1.80 3.66
CA LEU A 17 0.73 -1.21 3.94
C LEU A 17 -0.38 -2.29 4.02
N TYR A 18 -0.34 -3.29 3.14
CA TYR A 18 -1.24 -4.45 3.27
C TYR A 18 -1.02 -5.23 4.57
N SER A 19 0.24 -5.41 4.98
CA SER A 19 0.55 -6.03 6.26
C SER A 19 -0.01 -5.25 7.45
N ASP A 20 -0.02 -3.91 7.38
CA ASP A 20 -0.63 -3.06 8.42
C ASP A 20 -2.15 -3.25 8.49
N ILE A 21 -2.83 -3.37 7.33
CA ILE A 21 -4.26 -3.68 7.25
C ILE A 21 -4.57 -5.01 7.93
N ASP A 22 -3.80 -6.07 7.63
CA ASP A 22 -4.05 -7.39 8.21
C ASP A 22 -3.81 -7.41 9.72
N LYS A 23 -2.81 -6.67 10.21
CA LYS A 23 -2.60 -6.45 11.63
C LYS A 23 -3.79 -5.72 12.27
N ASN A 24 -4.33 -4.70 11.61
CA ASN A 24 -5.52 -3.98 12.10
C ASN A 24 -6.75 -4.89 12.14
N LYS A 25 -6.97 -5.73 11.12
CA LYS A 25 -8.06 -6.73 11.13
C LYS A 25 -7.94 -7.68 12.32
N TYR A 26 -6.73 -8.19 12.57
CA TYR A 26 -6.47 -9.05 13.72
C TYR A 26 -6.73 -8.32 15.06
N LEU A 27 -6.28 -7.07 15.18
CA LEU A 27 -6.50 -6.26 16.38
C LEU A 27 -7.99 -5.95 16.59
N ALA A 28 -8.75 -5.69 15.53
CA ALA A 28 -10.19 -5.45 15.59
C ALA A 28 -10.95 -6.71 16.01
N TRP A 29 -10.53 -7.88 15.51
CA TRP A 29 -11.07 -9.17 15.95
C TRP A 29 -10.79 -9.43 17.43
N LYS A 30 -9.56 -9.17 17.91
CA LYS A 30 -9.20 -9.34 19.33
C LYS A 30 -9.81 -8.28 20.24
N ASN A 31 -10.02 -7.05 19.75
CA ASN A 31 -10.49 -5.92 20.52
C ASN A 31 -11.66 -5.24 19.79
N PRO A 32 -12.89 -5.77 19.92
CA PRO A 32 -14.04 -5.26 19.18
C PRO A 32 -14.34 -3.77 19.41
N HIS A 33 -14.00 -3.23 20.59
CA HIS A 33 -14.14 -1.81 20.90
C HIS A 33 -13.22 -0.88 20.07
N LEU A 34 -12.19 -1.42 19.42
CA LEU A 34 -11.30 -0.68 18.52
C LEU A 34 -11.70 -0.83 17.05
N LYS A 35 -12.72 -1.63 16.73
CA LYS A 35 -13.08 -2.00 15.35
C LYS A 35 -13.27 -0.79 14.45
N GLU A 36 -14.16 0.13 14.84
CA GLU A 36 -14.45 1.34 14.04
C GLU A 36 -13.19 2.20 13.83
N LYS A 37 -12.38 2.38 14.87
CA LYS A 37 -11.12 3.14 14.77
C LYS A 37 -10.13 2.48 13.80
N LEU A 38 -10.01 1.15 13.86
CA LEU A 38 -9.09 0.38 13.01
C LEU A 38 -9.59 0.28 11.56
N GLU A 39 -10.90 0.20 11.33
CA GLU A 39 -11.51 0.26 10.00
C GLU A 39 -11.27 1.63 9.35
N ASN A 40 -11.49 2.73 10.09
CA ASN A 40 -11.16 4.08 9.63
C ASN A 40 -9.65 4.27 9.34
N GLN A 41 -8.77 3.54 10.03
CA GLN A 41 -7.34 3.51 9.71
C GLN A 41 -7.06 2.73 8.44
N ASN A 42 -7.73 1.60 8.23
CA ASN A 42 -7.60 0.79 7.02
C ASN A 42 -8.02 1.59 5.77
N GLU A 43 -9.13 2.33 5.82
CA GLU A 43 -9.55 3.18 4.69
C GLU A 43 -8.46 4.19 4.27
N LYS A 44 -7.77 4.79 5.25
CA LYS A 44 -6.66 5.72 4.98
C LYS A 44 -5.46 5.00 4.37
N ILE A 45 -5.20 3.76 4.79
CA ILE A 45 -4.12 2.94 4.24
C ILE A 45 -4.45 2.51 2.81
N GLU A 46 -5.69 2.12 2.53
CA GLU A 46 -6.16 1.77 1.19
C GLU A 46 -6.00 2.94 0.21
N LEU A 47 -6.34 4.17 0.62
CA LEU A 47 -6.09 5.37 -0.18
C LEU A 47 -4.58 5.62 -0.43
N GLN A 48 -3.70 5.23 0.49
CA GLN A 48 -2.25 5.32 0.27
C GLN A 48 -1.76 4.24 -0.70
N ILE A 49 -2.27 3.01 -0.58
CA ILE A 49 -1.96 1.92 -1.50
C ILE A 49 -2.32 2.32 -2.93
N GLN A 50 -3.53 2.84 -3.16
CA GLN A 50 -3.97 3.31 -4.48
C GLN A 50 -3.02 4.36 -5.07
N LYS A 51 -2.52 5.29 -4.26
CA LYS A 51 -1.52 6.29 -4.70
C LYS A 51 -0.20 5.64 -5.12
N TYR A 52 0.29 4.66 -4.35
CA TYR A 52 1.53 3.96 -4.68
C TYR A 52 1.38 3.04 -5.88
N GLU A 53 0.23 2.38 -6.05
CA GLU A 53 -0.09 1.58 -7.24
C GLU A 53 -0.16 2.45 -8.49
N GLN A 54 -0.74 3.65 -8.38
CA GLN A 54 -0.75 4.61 -9.47
C GLN A 54 0.67 5.06 -9.82
N LEU A 55 1.48 5.44 -8.82
CA LEU A 55 2.90 5.79 -9.03
C LEU A 55 3.68 4.65 -9.69
N LEU A 56 3.39 3.40 -9.31
CA LEU A 56 4.02 2.22 -9.89
C LEU A 56 3.62 2.04 -11.36
N ASN A 57 2.33 2.21 -11.68
CA ASN A 57 1.80 2.09 -13.04
C ASN A 57 2.30 3.20 -13.95
N ASP A 58 2.31 4.44 -13.49
CA ASP A 58 2.82 5.59 -14.25
C ASP A 58 4.31 5.40 -14.53
N ALA A 59 5.08 4.96 -13.52
CA ALA A 59 6.48 4.62 -13.71
C ALA A 59 6.66 3.53 -14.78
N VAL A 60 5.85 2.46 -14.76
CA VAL A 60 5.92 1.36 -15.75
C VAL A 60 5.60 1.85 -17.17
N LYS A 61 4.55 2.66 -17.36
CA LYS A 61 4.19 3.21 -18.68
C LYS A 61 5.29 4.07 -19.29
N GLU A 62 5.95 4.89 -18.48
CA GLU A 62 7.11 5.67 -18.94
C GLU A 62 8.27 4.79 -19.43
N PHE A 63 8.39 3.53 -19.01
CA PHE A 63 9.39 2.62 -19.59
C PHE A 63 8.96 2.09 -20.96
N GLU A 64 7.70 1.67 -21.10
CA GLU A 64 7.19 1.06 -22.33
C GLU A 64 7.16 2.05 -23.51
N GLU A 65 6.95 3.35 -23.23
CA GLU A 65 6.94 4.39 -24.27
C GLU A 65 8.35 4.87 -24.70
N ASN A 66 9.41 4.49 -23.99
CA ASN A 66 10.80 4.88 -24.28
C ASN A 66 11.67 3.73 -24.82
N GLU A 67 11.06 2.61 -25.21
CA GLU A 67 11.68 1.44 -25.86
C GLU A 67 11.30 1.39 -27.36
#